data_AF-A0AA46BL76-F1
#
_entry.id   AF-A0AA46BL76-F1
#
_cell.length_a   1.000
_cell.length_b   1.000
_cell.length_c   1.000
_cell.angle_alpha   90.00
_cell.angle_beta   90.00
_cell.angle_gamma   90.00
#
_symmetry.space_group_name_H-M   'P 1'
#
loop_
_entity.id
_entity.type
_entity.pdbx_description
1 polymer ?
#
loop_
_entity_poly.entity_id
_entity_poly.type
_entity_poly.pdbx_seq_one_letter_code
_entity_poly.pdbx_strand_id
1 'polypeptide(L)' 'MNEGEVTFARALRSAVAEAGFTLTGLRAELMERGLAVSVGTLSQWQTGRSVPLKDRSLVVVGEIERIVGAPPGGWCR' A
#
# COMPACT_ATOMS: atom_id res chain seq x y z
N MET A 1 1.47 -7.79 17.17
CA MET A 1 0.69 -7.55 15.94
C MET A 1 -0.49 -6.70 16.37
N ASN A 2 -0.50 -5.44 15.99
CA ASN A 2 -1.60 -4.54 16.32
C ASN A 2 -2.75 -4.78 15.35
N GLU A 3 -3.98 -4.71 15.83
CA GLU A 3 -5.18 -4.97 15.02
C GLU A 3 -5.29 -4.04 13.78
N GLY A 4 -4.83 -2.79 13.93
CA GLY A 4 -4.72 -1.84 12.82
C GLY A 4 -3.69 -2.25 11.75
N GLU A 5 -2.60 -2.91 12.12
CA GLU A 5 -1.60 -3.40 11.16
C GLU A 5 -2.16 -4.55 10.31
N VAL A 6 -2.93 -5.43 10.94
CA VAL A 6 -3.58 -6.56 10.28
C VAL A 6 -4.69 -6.08 9.34
N THR A 7 -5.47 -5.08 9.76
CA THR A 7 -6.56 -4.50 8.96
C THR A 7 -6.02 -3.81 7.70
N PHE A 8 -5.00 -2.95 7.85
CA PHE A 8 -4.33 -2.30 6.72
C PHE A 8 -3.72 -3.32 5.76
N ALA A 9 -2.98 -4.31 6.29
CA ALA A 9 -2.34 -5.35 5.49
C ALA A 9 -3.34 -6.12 4.61
N ARG A 10 -4.50 -6.47 5.18
CA ARG A 10 -5.59 -7.12 4.46
C ARG A 10 -6.20 -6.20 3.40
N ALA A 11 -6.47 -4.94 3.74
CA ALA A 11 -7.08 -3.98 2.81
C ALA A 11 -6.17 -3.72 1.60
N LEU A 12 -4.87 -3.48 1.84
CA LEU A 12 -3.85 -3.32 0.80
C LEU A 12 -3.77 -4.57 -0.09
N ARG A 13 -3.70 -5.77 0.50
CA ARG A 13 -3.61 -7.02 -0.27
C ARG A 13 -4.84 -7.23 -1.14
N SER A 14 -6.03 -7.03 -0.58
CA SER A 14 -7.29 -7.17 -1.32
C SER A 14 -7.36 -6.17 -2.47
N ALA A 15 -7.12 -4.88 -2.23
CA ALA A 15 -7.24 -3.89 -3.28
C ALA A 15 -6.22 -4.07 -4.42
N VAL A 16 -4.99 -4.46 -4.10
CA VAL A 16 -3.98 -4.79 -5.11
C VAL A 16 -4.40 -5.99 -5.95
N ALA A 17 -4.99 -7.02 -5.32
CA ALA A 17 -5.49 -8.20 -6.03
C ALA A 17 -6.70 -7.90 -6.91
N GLU A 18 -7.68 -7.12 -6.41
CA GLU A 18 -8.87 -6.71 -7.16
C GLU A 18 -8.52 -5.84 -8.36
N ALA A 19 -7.53 -4.96 -8.22
CA ALA A 19 -7.04 -4.12 -9.33
C ALA A 19 -6.10 -4.88 -10.30
N GLY A 20 -5.78 -6.15 -10.03
CA GLY A 20 -4.95 -6.98 -10.90
C GLY A 20 -3.46 -6.59 -10.92
N PHE A 21 -2.98 -5.83 -9.93
CA PHE A 21 -1.58 -5.41 -9.85
C PHE A 21 -0.70 -6.47 -9.16
N THR A 22 0.52 -6.63 -9.65
CA THR A 22 1.59 -7.29 -8.90
C THR A 22 2.34 -6.26 -8.05
N LEU A 23 3.00 -6.67 -6.96
CA LEU A 23 3.81 -5.76 -6.15
C LEU A 23 4.91 -5.05 -6.95
N THR A 24 5.49 -5.75 -7.93
CA THR A 24 6.51 -5.19 -8.82
C THR A 24 5.90 -4.17 -9.79
N GLY A 25 4.71 -4.46 -10.35
CA GLY A 25 3.99 -3.52 -11.22
C GLY A 25 3.53 -2.27 -10.46
N LEU A 26 2.98 -2.45 -9.26
CA LEU A 26 2.62 -1.34 -8.39
C LEU A 26 3.83 -0.48 -8.02
N ARG A 27 4.98 -1.12 -7.71
CA ARG A 27 6.23 -0.38 -7.50
C ARG A 27 6.63 0.41 -8.76
N ALA A 28 6.54 -0.18 -9.94
CA ALA A 28 6.92 0.49 -11.18
C ALA A 28 6.08 1.77 -11.39
N GLU A 29 4.76 1.66 -11.24
CA GLU A 29 3.84 2.80 -11.27
C GLU A 29 4.20 3.88 -10.25
N LEU A 30 4.51 3.49 -9.01
CA LEU A 30 4.91 4.43 -7.97
C LEU A 30 6.23 5.12 -8.32
N MET A 31 7.19 4.40 -8.91
CA MET A 31 8.47 4.97 -9.35
C MET A 31 8.29 5.99 -10.47
N GLU A 32 7.42 5.71 -11.46
CA GLU A 32 7.09 6.67 -12.52
C GLU A 32 6.46 7.96 -11.98
N ARG A 33 5.79 7.87 -10.82
CA ARG A 33 5.19 9.00 -10.10
C ARG A 33 6.17 9.68 -9.12
N GLY A 34 7.45 9.27 -9.10
CA GLY A 34 8.48 9.82 -8.22
C GLY A 34 8.46 9.29 -6.78
N LEU A 35 7.64 8.27 -6.49
CA LEU A 35 7.50 7.65 -5.18
C LEU A 35 8.39 6.41 -5.09
N ALA A 36 9.61 6.62 -4.60
CA ALA A 36 10.57 5.53 -4.40
C ALA A 36 10.20 4.63 -3.20
N VAL A 37 9.52 3.50 -3.47
CA VAL A 37 9.26 2.44 -2.48
C VAL A 37 9.78 1.08 -2.98
N SER A 38 10.34 0.27 -2.09
CA SER A 38 10.86 -1.05 -2.41
C SER A 38 9.76 -2.12 -2.35
N VAL A 39 9.87 -3.17 -3.18
CA VAL A 39 8.98 -4.35 -3.12
C VAL A 39 9.00 -4.99 -1.74
N GLY A 40 10.17 -5.03 -1.08
CA GLY A 40 10.31 -5.51 0.30
C GLY A 40 9.45 -4.72 1.29
N THR A 41 9.39 -3.39 1.15
CA THR A 41 8.56 -2.53 1.99
C THR A 41 7.07 -2.81 1.76
N LEU A 42 6.63 -2.88 0.49
CA LEU A 42 5.25 -3.21 0.16
C LEU A 42 4.83 -4.61 0.65
N SER A 43 5.75 -5.58 0.59
CA SER A 43 5.55 -6.93 1.12
C SER A 43 5.43 -6.93 2.66
N GLN A 44 6.26 -6.15 3.35
CA GLN A 44 6.16 -5.97 4.81
C GLN A 44 4.83 -5.34 5.23
N TRP A 45 4.29 -4.43 4.40
CA TRP A 45 2.97 -3.83 4.60
C TRP A 45 1.84 -4.84 4.41
N GLN A 46 1.89 -5.68 3.37
CA GLN A 46 0.89 -6.74 3.14
C GLN A 46 0.91 -7.87 4.18
N THR A 47 2.01 -8.04 4.90
CA THR A 47 2.14 -9.04 5.97
C THR A 47 1.84 -8.48 7.36
N GLY A 48 1.53 -7.18 7.46
CA GLY A 48 1.30 -6.51 8.74
C GLY A 48 2.55 -6.43 9.63
N ARG A 49 3.75 -6.61 9.05
CA ARG A 49 5.02 -6.51 9.79
C ARG A 49 5.44 -5.05 10.04
N SER A 50 4.89 -4.12 9.28
CA SER A 50 5.11 -2.68 9.44
C SER A 50 3.93 -1.94 8.82
N VAL A 51 3.52 -0.83 9.44
CA VAL A 51 2.57 0.11 8.88
C VAL A 51 3.25 1.42 8.47
N PRO A 52 2.67 2.14 7.50
CA PRO A 52 3.13 3.47 7.11
C PRO A 52 2.92 4.48 8.27
N LEU A 53 3.99 4.76 9.03
CA LEU A 53 3.97 5.65 10.20
C LEU A 53 4.47 7.08 9.93
N LYS A 54 4.97 7.36 8.72
CA LYS A 54 5.58 8.64 8.34
C LYS A 54 4.80 9.31 7.22
N ASP A 55 4.81 10.64 7.15
CA ASP A 55 4.12 11.43 6.10
C ASP A 55 4.41 10.93 4.68
N ARG A 56 5.67 10.62 4.38
CA ARG A 56 6.07 10.08 3.08
C ARG A 56 5.38 8.76 2.74
N SER A 57 5.13 7.92 3.74
CA SER A 57 4.45 6.64 3.56
C SER A 57 2.95 6.81 3.38
N LEU A 58 2.34 7.80 4.03
CA LEU A 58 0.93 8.15 3.83
C LEU A 58 0.67 8.67 2.41
N VAL A 59 1.58 9.48 1.86
CA VAL A 59 1.53 9.89 0.44
C VAL A 59 1.57 8.68 -0.50
N VAL A 60 2.43 7.69 -0.19
CA VAL A 60 2.50 6.44 -0.97
C VAL A 60 1.20 5.67 -0.87
N VAL A 61 0.60 5.53 0.31
CA VAL A 61 -0.69 4.85 0.47
C VAL A 61 -1.78 5.54 -0.34
N GLY A 62 -1.89 6.87 -0.26
CA GLY A 62 -2.88 7.62 -1.03
C GLY A 62 -2.74 7.44 -2.54
N GLU A 63 -1.51 7.37 -3.05
CA GLU A 63 -1.30 7.11 -4.48
C GLU A 63 -1.57 5.66 -4.86
N ILE A 64 -1.27 4.69 -3.99
CA ILE A 64 -1.67 3.29 -4.20
C ILE A 64 -3.20 3.20 -4.26
N GLU A 65 -3.91 3.78 -3.29
CA GLU A 65 -5.38 3.85 -3.28
C GLU A 65 -5.91 4.42 -4.60
N ARG A 66 -5.27 5.48 -5.11
CA ARG A 66 -5.63 6.10 -6.40
C ARG A 66 -5.38 5.21 -7.61
N ILE A 67 -4.27 4.45 -7.64
CA ILE A 67 -3.92 3.50 -8.71
C ILE A 67 -4.89 2.33 -8.74
N VAL A 68 -5.23 1.78 -7.57
CA VAL A 68 -6.12 0.62 -7.45
C VAL A 68 -7.61 1.00 -7.44
N GLY A 69 -7.93 2.29 -7.47
CA GLY A 69 -9.31 2.79 -7.46
C GLY A 69 -10.02 2.66 -6.11
N ALA A 70 -9.28 2.55 -5.01
CA ALA A 70 -9.84 2.51 -3.66
C ALA A 70 -10.19 3.92 -3.13
N PRO A 71 -11.19 4.05 -2.26
CA PRO A 71 -11.51 5.33 -1.63
C PRO A 71 -10.35 5.81 -0.74
N PRO A 72 -10.01 7.11 -0.78
CA PRO A 72 -8.89 7.66 -0.03
C PRO A 72 -9.12 7.50 1.49
N GLY A 73 -8.11 7.01 2.21
CA GLY A 73 -8.19 6.75 3.64
C GLY A 73 -9.05 5.53 4.01
N GLY A 74 -9.46 4.73 3.03
CA GLY A 74 -10.24 3.51 3.26
C GLY A 74 -9.48 2.44 4.04
N TRP A 75 -8.14 2.48 4.04
CA TRP A 75 -7.29 1.46 4.68
C TRP A 75 -6.74 1.86 6.06
N CYS A 76 -6.91 3.12 6.47
CA CYS A 76 -6.44 3.65 7.75
C CYS A 76 -7.53 3.78 8.82
N ARG A 77 -8.68 3.10 8.63
CA ARG A 77 -9.82 3.15 9.55
C ARG A 77 -9.69 2.16 10.70
#